data_AF-A0A8C0KW80-F1
#
_entry.id   AF-A0A8C0KW80-F1
#
_cell.length_a   1.000
_cell.length_b   1.000
_cell.length_c   1.000
_cell.angle_alpha   90.00
_cell.angle_beta   90.00
_cell.angle_gamma   90.00
#
_symmetry.space_group_name_H-M   'P 1'
#
loop_
_entity.id
_entity.type
_entity.pdbx_description
1 polymer ?
#
loop_
_entity_poly.entity_id
_entity_poly.type
_entity_poly.pdbx_seq_one_letter_code
_entity_poly.pdbx_strand_id
1 'polypeptide(L)'
;MDVGADEFEQSLPLLQELVLGADFVGLDIEFTGLRSNLSRPQQISLFDLPSEWYLKTRHSVQQFTICQIGLSVFSSIEGESNKYVAHSCNFFLFPTTFGILDSEFSFQASSVQFLNQYGFDYNKFLKNGIPYMNEEQEKKIKHNILTGNWRVRSSLDKDQIKVVIDEVTRWLDLAEEGDWMTLPGIAGFQAFEVQLVLRQALPDIWTVLRDQGIIVKKVSKQHRWYLENTSCDRESCWKEKILLSARGFSVFFQMLVKAQKPLVGHNMMMDLLHLHEKFFRPLPESYDQFKLNIHNLFPILIDTKNVTKDIWKVMNGTALEGWASVLKAPRWLLLCS
;
A
#
# COMPACT_ATOMS: atom_id res chain seq x y z
N MET A 1 3.80 -17.40 0.69
CA MET A 1 5.04 -16.61 0.62
C MET A 1 4.85 -15.38 1.48
N ASP A 2 5.80 -15.06 2.35
CA ASP A 2 5.80 -13.79 3.09
C ASP A 2 6.64 -12.78 2.30
N VAL A 3 6.13 -11.58 2.11
CA VAL A 3 6.77 -10.52 1.31
C VAL A 3 6.90 -9.27 2.17
N GLY A 4 8.14 -8.83 2.39
CA GLY A 4 8.49 -7.57 3.03
C GLY A 4 8.98 -6.53 2.01
N ALA A 5 9.41 -5.38 2.50
CA ALA A 5 9.86 -4.26 1.66
C ALA A 5 11.04 -4.64 0.74
N ASP A 6 11.98 -5.45 1.22
CA ASP A 6 13.22 -5.78 0.51
C ASP A 6 12.97 -6.73 -0.68
N GLU A 7 12.05 -7.69 -0.52
CA GLU A 7 11.73 -8.67 -1.56
C GLU A 7 10.64 -8.18 -2.53
N PHE A 8 9.86 -7.17 -2.13
CA PHE A 8 8.65 -6.77 -2.86
C PHE A 8 8.94 -6.37 -4.31
N GLU A 9 9.92 -5.50 -4.55
CA GLU A 9 10.23 -5.01 -5.90
C GLU A 9 10.68 -6.14 -6.84
N GLN A 10 11.46 -7.11 -6.32
CA GLN A 10 11.91 -8.28 -7.08
C GLN A 10 10.77 -9.26 -7.38
N SER A 11 9.78 -9.32 -6.49
CA SER A 11 8.59 -10.19 -6.64
C SER A 11 7.53 -9.62 -7.59
N LEU A 12 7.55 -8.32 -7.88
CA LEU A 12 6.52 -7.64 -8.69
C LEU A 12 6.23 -8.30 -10.05
N PRO A 13 7.23 -8.71 -10.87
CA PRO A 13 6.96 -9.36 -12.15
C PRO A 13 6.18 -10.67 -12.01
N LEU A 14 6.56 -11.49 -11.01
CA LEU A 14 5.88 -12.74 -10.71
C LEU A 14 4.45 -12.49 -10.22
N LEU A 15 4.27 -11.53 -9.30
CA LEU A 15 2.95 -11.16 -8.79
C LEU A 15 2.02 -10.66 -9.89
N GLN A 16 2.56 -9.89 -10.85
CA GLN A 16 1.82 -9.42 -12.00
C GLN A 16 1.36 -10.58 -12.91
N GLU A 17 2.24 -11.53 -13.20
CA GLU A 17 1.91 -12.72 -13.99
C GLU A 17 0.80 -13.54 -13.31
N LEU A 18 0.93 -13.80 -12.00
CA LEU A 18 -0.07 -14.52 -11.22
C LEU A 18 -1.44 -13.85 -11.29
N VAL A 19 -1.51 -12.53 -11.06
CA VAL A 19 -2.78 -11.79 -11.08
C VAL A 19 -3.41 -11.77 -12.46
N LEU A 20 -2.62 -11.67 -13.54
CA LEU A 20 -3.14 -11.70 -14.91
C LEU A 20 -3.70 -13.08 -15.28
N GLY A 21 -3.01 -14.15 -14.88
CA GLY A 21 -3.43 -15.54 -15.07
C GLY A 21 -4.51 -16.03 -14.10
N ALA A 22 -4.92 -15.20 -13.13
CA ALA A 22 -5.92 -15.57 -12.14
C ALA A 22 -7.32 -15.72 -12.74
N ASP A 23 -8.09 -16.69 -12.26
CA ASP A 23 -9.54 -16.74 -12.44
C ASP A 23 -10.25 -15.89 -11.39
N PHE A 24 -9.77 -15.92 -10.14
CA PHE A 24 -10.23 -15.07 -9.05
C PHE A 24 -9.16 -14.93 -7.97
N VAL A 25 -9.37 -13.97 -7.06
CA VAL A 25 -8.42 -13.66 -5.99
C VAL A 25 -9.15 -13.65 -4.64
N GLY A 26 -8.65 -14.43 -3.68
CA GLY A 26 -9.06 -14.39 -2.28
C GLY A 26 -8.28 -13.33 -1.50
N LEU A 27 -8.96 -12.58 -0.64
CA LEU A 27 -8.41 -11.50 0.16
C LEU A 27 -8.80 -11.66 1.63
N ASP A 28 -7.84 -11.40 2.50
CA ASP A 28 -8.01 -11.24 3.95
C ASP A 28 -7.04 -10.17 4.46
N ILE A 29 -7.46 -9.35 5.42
CA ILE A 29 -6.64 -8.22 5.91
C ILE A 29 -6.60 -8.19 7.43
N GLU A 30 -5.40 -8.04 7.97
CA GLU A 30 -5.17 -7.83 9.39
C GLU A 30 -4.97 -6.34 9.70
N PHE A 31 -5.58 -5.89 10.80
CA PHE A 31 -5.63 -4.48 11.19
C PHE A 31 -4.98 -4.24 12.56
N THR A 32 -4.43 -3.04 12.75
CA THR A 32 -3.92 -2.61 14.07
C THR A 32 -5.02 -2.36 15.10
N GLY A 33 -6.27 -2.28 14.66
CA GLY A 33 -7.46 -2.17 15.50
C GLY A 33 -8.73 -2.17 14.65
N LEU A 34 -9.88 -2.37 15.31
CA LEU A 34 -11.18 -2.49 14.65
C LEU A 34 -12.13 -1.36 15.01
N ARG A 35 -12.10 -0.90 16.27
CA ARG A 35 -13.10 0.02 16.80
C ARG A 35 -12.45 1.14 17.58
N SER A 36 -12.77 2.37 17.19
CA SER A 36 -12.40 3.55 17.95
C SER A 36 -13.32 3.71 19.16
N ASN A 37 -12.77 4.12 20.30
CA ASN A 37 -13.55 4.45 21.49
C ASN A 37 -14.30 5.77 21.28
N LEU A 38 -15.43 5.70 20.58
CA LEU A 38 -16.31 6.84 20.34
C LEU A 38 -17.25 7.05 21.54
N SER A 39 -17.62 8.31 21.77
CA SER A 39 -18.66 8.70 22.73
C SER A 39 -19.95 7.92 22.49
N ARG A 40 -20.75 7.62 23.54
CA ARG A 40 -21.98 6.81 23.45
C ARG A 40 -22.88 7.06 22.22
N PRO A 41 -23.20 8.30 21.77
CA PRO A 41 -24.04 8.51 20.59
C PRO A 41 -23.41 8.10 19.25
N GLN A 42 -22.10 7.88 19.21
CA GLN A 42 -21.34 7.50 18.01
C GLN A 42 -20.96 6.00 17.99
N GLN A 43 -21.41 5.22 18.97
CA GLN A 43 -21.20 3.78 18.97
C GLN A 43 -22.06 3.09 17.91
N ILE A 44 -21.49 2.05 17.31
CA ILE A 44 -22.18 1.19 16.36
C ILE A 44 -23.34 0.50 17.08
N SER A 45 -24.55 0.65 16.53
CA SER A 45 -25.78 0.05 17.02
C SER A 45 -26.23 -1.06 16.08
N LEU A 46 -26.96 -2.04 16.62
CA LEU A 46 -27.63 -3.07 15.81
C LEU A 46 -28.78 -2.49 14.95
N PHE A 47 -29.25 -1.28 15.28
CA PHE A 47 -30.33 -0.60 14.58
C PHE A 47 -29.85 0.49 13.61
N ASP A 48 -28.53 0.61 13.43
CA ASP A 48 -27.97 1.58 12.48
C ASP A 48 -28.39 1.21 11.05
N LEU A 49 -28.78 2.22 10.28
CA LEU A 49 -28.85 2.08 8.83
C LEU A 49 -27.43 1.84 8.27
N PRO A 50 -27.29 1.18 7.10
CA PRO A 50 -25.97 0.94 6.50
C PRO A 50 -25.13 2.21 6.31
N SER A 51 -25.76 3.34 5.98
CA SER A 51 -25.09 4.64 5.86
C SER A 51 -24.62 5.19 7.21
N GLU A 52 -25.39 4.99 8.28
CA GLU A 52 -25.02 5.41 9.64
C GLU A 52 -23.87 4.56 10.17
N TRP A 53 -23.94 3.24 9.95
CA TRP A 53 -22.86 2.30 10.26
C TRP A 53 -21.57 2.70 9.52
N TYR A 54 -21.68 3.02 8.23
CA TYR A 54 -20.56 3.46 7.41
C TYR A 54 -19.91 4.72 7.99
N LEU A 55 -20.69 5.74 8.33
CA LEU A 55 -20.17 7.00 8.88
C LEU A 55 -19.44 6.79 10.21
N LYS A 56 -19.98 5.94 11.10
CA LYS A 56 -19.33 5.60 12.38
C LYS A 56 -18.02 4.83 12.16
N THR A 57 -18.03 3.88 11.23
CA THR A 57 -16.88 3.01 10.95
C THR A 57 -15.77 3.73 10.20
N ARG A 58 -16.10 4.69 9.33
CA ARG A 58 -15.15 5.55 8.61
C ARG A 58 -14.12 6.18 9.55
N HIS A 59 -14.55 6.68 10.71
CA HIS A 59 -13.65 7.24 11.71
C HIS A 59 -12.66 6.19 12.27
N SER A 60 -13.12 4.97 12.52
CA SER A 60 -12.24 3.87 12.96
C SER A 60 -11.20 3.52 11.89
N VAL A 61 -11.60 3.44 10.62
CA VAL A 61 -10.70 3.11 9.48
C VAL A 61 -9.63 4.19 9.26
N GLN A 62 -9.95 5.45 9.58
CA GLN A 62 -8.99 6.55 9.53
C GLN A 62 -7.95 6.46 10.65
N GLN A 63 -8.32 6.00 11.84
CA GLN A 63 -7.43 5.88 12.99
C GLN A 63 -6.55 4.62 12.98
N PHE A 64 -7.05 3.51 12.48
CA PHE A 64 -6.31 2.25 12.40
C PHE A 64 -5.71 2.04 11.01
N THR A 65 -4.75 1.13 10.94
CA THR A 65 -4.06 0.83 9.70
C THR A 65 -3.97 -0.66 9.42
N ILE A 66 -3.60 -0.99 8.19
CA ILE A 66 -3.38 -2.35 7.74
C ILE A 66 -1.99 -2.76 8.16
N CYS A 67 -1.85 -3.90 8.86
CA CYS A 67 -0.53 -4.45 9.19
C CYS A 67 -0.13 -5.59 8.25
N GLN A 68 -1.09 -6.35 7.73
CA GLN A 68 -0.84 -7.43 6.78
C GLN A 68 -2.01 -7.61 5.81
N ILE A 69 -1.72 -7.89 4.55
CA ILE A 69 -2.69 -8.35 3.55
C ILE A 69 -2.35 -9.78 3.15
N GLY A 70 -3.28 -10.71 3.39
CA GLY A 70 -3.26 -12.05 2.83
C GLY A 70 -3.97 -12.05 1.48
N LEU A 71 -3.28 -12.52 0.44
CA LEU A 71 -3.83 -12.65 -0.91
C LEU A 71 -3.62 -14.08 -1.43
N SER A 72 -4.67 -14.73 -1.92
CA SER A 72 -4.58 -16.03 -2.57
C SER A 72 -5.07 -15.94 -4.00
N VAL A 73 -4.21 -16.21 -4.95
CA VAL A 73 -4.52 -16.16 -6.38
C VAL A 73 -4.88 -17.57 -6.86
N PHE A 74 -6.03 -17.72 -7.50
CA PHE A 74 -6.53 -19.01 -7.97
C PHE A 74 -6.57 -19.05 -9.49
N SER A 75 -5.95 -20.08 -10.08
CA SER A 75 -5.94 -20.32 -11.54
C SER A 75 -6.29 -21.76 -11.82
N SER A 76 -7.18 -21.98 -12.79
CA SER A 76 -7.57 -23.30 -13.27
C SER A 76 -6.41 -24.03 -13.94
N ILE A 77 -6.36 -25.35 -13.78
CA ILE A 77 -5.34 -26.19 -14.40
C ILE A 77 -5.82 -26.58 -15.80
N GLU A 78 -5.04 -26.22 -16.83
CA GLU A 78 -5.35 -26.62 -18.21
C GLU A 78 -5.44 -28.14 -18.33
N GLY A 79 -6.56 -28.64 -18.86
CA GLY A 79 -6.81 -30.06 -19.05
C GLY A 79 -7.41 -30.80 -17.86
N GLU A 80 -7.56 -30.17 -16.69
CA GLU A 80 -8.20 -30.77 -15.52
C GLU A 80 -9.45 -29.98 -15.11
N SER A 81 -10.63 -30.61 -15.17
CA SER A 81 -11.86 -29.97 -14.72
C SER A 81 -11.91 -29.88 -13.19
N ASN A 82 -12.44 -28.75 -12.67
CA ASN A 82 -12.69 -28.51 -11.25
C ASN A 82 -11.44 -28.54 -10.34
N LYS A 83 -10.25 -28.25 -10.88
CA LYS A 83 -9.04 -28.09 -10.08
C LYS A 83 -8.42 -26.72 -10.30
N TYR A 84 -7.94 -26.15 -9.19
CA TYR A 84 -7.28 -24.86 -9.15
C TYR A 84 -5.92 -25.01 -8.48
N VAL A 85 -4.95 -24.26 -8.99
CA VAL A 85 -3.72 -23.95 -8.27
C VAL A 85 -3.96 -22.67 -7.47
N ALA A 86 -3.55 -22.69 -6.20
CA ALA A 86 -3.63 -21.54 -5.32
C ALA A 86 -2.22 -21.04 -4.98
N HIS A 87 -1.97 -19.76 -5.20
CA HIS A 87 -0.73 -19.08 -4.80
C HIS A 87 -1.04 -18.06 -3.71
N SER A 88 -0.66 -18.37 -2.47
CA SER A 88 -0.92 -17.51 -1.31
C SER A 88 0.31 -16.68 -0.92
N CYS A 89 0.09 -15.38 -0.79
CA CYS A 89 1.08 -14.37 -0.41
C CYS A 89 0.58 -13.55 0.78
N ASN A 90 1.48 -13.29 1.73
CA ASN A 90 1.27 -12.41 2.86
C ASN A 90 2.16 -11.18 2.70
N PHE A 91 1.54 -10.01 2.60
CA PHE A 91 2.24 -8.74 2.46
C PHE A 91 2.19 -8.00 3.77
N PHE A 92 3.35 -7.71 4.36
CA PHE A 92 3.43 -6.88 5.56
C PHE A 92 3.57 -5.43 5.12
N LEU A 93 2.70 -4.54 5.61
CA LEU A 93 2.57 -3.19 5.05
C LEU A 93 2.80 -2.13 6.11
N PHE A 94 3.49 -1.04 5.79
CA PHE A 94 3.67 0.09 6.70
C PHE A 94 3.34 1.41 5.99
N PRO A 95 2.60 2.35 6.61
CA PRO A 95 2.32 3.65 5.98
C PRO A 95 3.61 4.35 5.58
N THR A 96 3.66 4.93 4.37
CA THR A 96 4.85 5.67 3.95
C THR A 96 5.13 6.86 4.88
N THR A 97 6.39 7.00 5.29
CA THR A 97 6.91 8.14 6.07
C THR A 97 7.67 9.14 5.20
N PHE A 98 7.50 9.02 3.88
CA PHE A 98 8.27 9.78 2.91
C PHE A 98 7.91 11.27 2.90
N GLY A 99 8.88 12.09 3.27
CA GLY A 99 8.80 13.55 3.13
C GLY A 99 7.90 14.23 4.12
N ILE A 100 6.83 14.82 3.61
CA ILE A 100 5.83 15.50 4.45
C ILE A 100 4.75 14.53 4.93
N LEU A 101 4.73 13.30 4.41
CA LEU A 101 3.77 12.30 4.85
C LEU A 101 4.28 11.70 6.14
N ASP A 102 3.63 12.09 7.23
CA ASP A 102 3.83 11.54 8.55
C ASP A 102 2.47 11.05 9.02
N SER A 103 2.21 9.76 8.78
CA SER A 103 0.90 9.17 9.03
C SER A 103 0.82 8.70 10.47
N GLU A 104 -0.03 9.36 11.27
CA GLU A 104 -0.36 8.88 12.60
C GLU A 104 -1.41 7.77 12.52
N PHE A 105 -1.19 6.68 13.24
CA PHE A 105 -2.15 5.60 13.39
C PHE A 105 -2.08 5.02 14.80
N SER A 106 -3.16 4.35 15.19
CA SER A 106 -3.32 3.79 16.54
C SER A 106 -3.22 2.26 16.55
N PHE A 107 -2.95 1.71 17.73
CA PHE A 107 -3.11 0.29 18.03
C PHE A 107 -4.23 0.10 19.03
N GLN A 108 -5.06 -0.91 18.79
CA GLN A 108 -6.01 -1.40 19.78
C GLN A 108 -5.37 -2.55 20.55
N ALA A 109 -5.21 -2.41 21.86
CA ALA A 109 -4.52 -3.39 22.70
C ALA A 109 -5.11 -4.82 22.56
N SER A 110 -6.43 -4.95 22.46
CA SER A 110 -7.08 -6.25 22.25
C SER A 110 -6.74 -6.89 20.90
N SER A 111 -6.64 -6.09 19.84
CA SER A 111 -6.23 -6.57 18.51
C SER A 111 -4.76 -7.01 18.53
N VAL A 112 -3.91 -6.24 19.21
CA VAL A 112 -2.50 -6.61 19.38
C VAL A 112 -2.34 -7.92 20.16
N GLN A 113 -3.10 -8.07 21.24
CA GLN A 113 -3.10 -9.31 22.02
C GLN A 113 -3.59 -10.50 21.19
N PHE A 114 -4.67 -10.33 20.42
CA PHE A 114 -5.20 -11.36 19.54
C PHE A 114 -4.17 -11.78 18.49
N LEU A 115 -3.59 -10.85 17.73
CA LEU A 115 -2.58 -11.14 16.70
C LEU A 115 -1.34 -11.83 17.29
N ASN A 116 -0.88 -11.41 18.47
CA ASN A 116 0.21 -12.08 19.18
C ASN A 116 -0.12 -13.54 19.53
N GLN A 117 -1.36 -13.85 19.91
CA GLN A 117 -1.77 -15.24 20.22
C GLN A 117 -1.65 -16.16 19.00
N TYR A 118 -1.79 -15.62 17.79
CA TYR A 118 -1.64 -16.36 16.53
C TYR A 118 -0.25 -16.21 15.90
N GLY A 119 0.73 -15.67 16.65
CA GLY A 119 2.12 -15.62 16.21
C GLY A 119 2.45 -14.54 15.17
N PHE A 120 1.68 -13.44 15.14
CA PHE A 120 1.96 -12.31 14.25
C PHE A 120 3.34 -11.69 14.55
N ASP A 121 4.19 -11.57 13.53
CA ASP A 121 5.51 -10.97 13.66
C ASP A 121 5.47 -9.45 13.41
N TYR A 122 5.42 -8.69 14.50
CA TYR A 122 5.43 -7.23 14.44
C TYR A 122 6.70 -6.64 13.82
N ASN A 123 7.84 -7.35 13.77
CA ASN A 123 9.03 -6.82 13.10
C ASN A 123 8.84 -6.78 11.59
N LYS A 124 8.17 -7.77 11.01
CA LYS A 124 7.85 -7.78 9.57
C LYS A 124 6.96 -6.61 9.19
N PHE A 125 6.06 -6.19 10.09
CA PHE A 125 5.21 -5.01 9.92
C PHE A 125 5.95 -3.69 10.20
N LEU A 126 6.54 -3.53 11.40
CA LEU A 126 7.06 -2.25 11.88
C LEU A 126 8.43 -1.87 11.32
N LYS A 127 9.27 -2.86 10.99
CA LYS A 127 10.63 -2.61 10.47
C LYS A 127 10.70 -2.80 8.96
N ASN A 128 10.10 -3.89 8.47
CA ASN A 128 10.26 -4.34 7.09
C ASN A 128 8.96 -4.24 6.28
N GLY A 129 8.00 -3.44 6.75
CA GLY A 129 6.71 -3.29 6.07
C GLY A 129 6.87 -2.55 4.74
N ILE A 130 6.22 -3.08 3.71
CA ILE A 130 6.18 -2.49 2.37
C ILE A 130 5.47 -1.13 2.47
N PRO A 131 6.09 -0.04 1.98
CA PRO A 131 5.46 1.27 2.01
C PRO A 131 4.21 1.29 1.13
N TYR A 132 3.26 2.15 1.45
CA TYR A 132 2.12 2.43 0.60
C TYR A 132 1.59 3.84 0.79
N MET A 133 0.80 4.28 -0.19
CA MET A 133 0.10 5.57 -0.19
C MET A 133 -1.15 5.53 -1.07
N ASN A 134 -2.09 6.44 -0.82
CA ASN A 134 -3.24 6.65 -1.70
C ASN A 134 -2.96 7.66 -2.83
N GLU A 135 -3.88 7.83 -3.77
CA GLU A 135 -3.69 8.71 -4.94
C GLU A 135 -3.51 10.18 -4.56
N GLU A 136 -4.13 10.65 -3.48
CA GLU A 136 -4.00 12.03 -3.03
C GLU A 136 -2.63 12.29 -2.39
N GLN A 137 -2.15 11.33 -1.60
CA GLN A 137 -0.80 11.34 -1.05
C GLN A 137 0.25 11.30 -2.17
N GLU A 138 0.03 10.47 -3.20
CA GLU A 138 0.91 10.39 -4.37
C GLU A 138 0.99 11.74 -5.10
N LYS A 139 -0.16 12.40 -5.32
CA LYS A 139 -0.21 13.75 -5.94
C LYS A 139 0.57 14.78 -5.13
N LYS A 140 0.45 14.75 -3.80
CA LYS A 140 1.20 15.64 -2.90
C LYS A 140 2.71 15.39 -2.99
N ILE A 141 3.15 14.13 -2.94
CA ILE A 141 4.56 13.76 -3.09
C ILE A 141 5.08 14.21 -4.45
N LYS A 142 4.39 13.89 -5.55
CA LYS A 142 4.76 14.32 -6.90
C LYS A 142 4.96 15.83 -6.99
N HIS A 143 3.99 16.59 -6.50
CA HIS A 143 4.08 18.05 -6.50
C HIS A 143 5.29 18.57 -5.72
N ASN A 144 5.59 17.99 -4.55
CA ASN A 144 6.74 18.40 -3.73
C ASN A 144 8.09 18.03 -4.37
N ILE A 145 8.19 16.84 -4.96
CA ILE A 145 9.40 16.41 -5.70
C ILE A 145 9.63 17.34 -6.91
N LEU A 146 8.57 17.78 -7.59
CA LEU A 146 8.67 18.67 -8.74
C LEU A 146 9.03 20.11 -8.34
N THR A 147 8.45 20.63 -7.26
CA THR A 147 8.69 22.01 -6.79
C THR A 147 9.97 22.16 -5.97
N GLY A 148 10.62 21.06 -5.58
CA GLY A 148 11.82 21.09 -4.74
C GLY A 148 11.56 21.54 -3.30
N ASN A 149 10.29 21.76 -2.91
CA ASN A 149 9.89 22.14 -1.55
C ASN A 149 9.78 20.90 -0.65
N TRP A 150 10.84 20.10 -0.64
CA TRP A 150 10.94 18.90 0.17
C TRP A 150 11.31 19.28 1.60
N ARG A 151 10.48 18.88 2.56
CA ARG A 151 10.82 18.92 3.98
C ARG A 151 10.87 17.47 4.46
N VAL A 152 12.05 17.03 4.88
CA VAL A 152 12.19 15.76 5.60
C VAL A 152 11.54 15.96 6.96
N ARG A 153 10.36 15.37 7.17
CA ARG A 153 9.80 15.18 8.52
C ARG A 153 10.19 13.83 9.11
N SER A 154 10.78 12.93 8.33
CA SER A 154 11.13 11.60 8.80
C SER A 154 12.05 11.67 10.02
N SER A 155 11.81 10.75 10.95
CA SER A 155 12.65 10.47 12.11
C SER A 155 13.95 9.74 11.73
N LEU A 156 14.37 9.79 10.47
CA LEU A 156 15.77 9.55 10.16
C LEU A 156 16.54 10.57 10.98
N ASP A 157 17.26 10.03 11.95
CA ASP A 157 17.95 10.75 13.00
C ASP A 157 18.62 11.95 12.34
N LYS A 158 18.16 13.17 12.65
CA LYS A 158 18.74 14.39 12.04
C LYS A 158 20.25 14.37 12.18
N ASP A 159 20.72 13.72 13.24
CA ASP A 159 22.10 13.42 13.55
C ASP A 159 22.74 12.47 12.52
N GLN A 160 22.09 11.37 12.12
CA GLN A 160 22.57 10.50 11.04
C GLN A 160 22.64 11.22 9.69
N ILE A 161 21.59 11.98 9.33
CA ILE A 161 21.60 12.76 8.09
C ILE A 161 22.72 13.80 8.13
N LYS A 162 22.91 14.46 9.27
CA LYS A 162 23.98 15.44 9.47
C LYS A 162 25.36 14.79 9.34
N VAL A 163 25.58 13.62 9.95
CA VAL A 163 26.82 12.85 9.81
C VAL A 163 27.10 12.54 8.35
N VAL A 164 26.09 12.12 7.58
CA VAL A 164 26.24 11.86 6.14
C VAL A 164 26.58 13.14 5.36
N ILE A 165 25.92 14.26 5.65
CA ILE A 165 26.23 15.55 5.01
C ILE A 165 27.66 15.98 5.35
N ASP A 166 28.08 15.89 6.60
CA ASP A 166 29.41 16.27 7.07
C ASP A 166 30.50 15.39 6.42
N GLU A 167 30.25 14.09 6.29
CA GLU A 167 31.13 13.15 5.61
C GLU A 167 31.30 13.48 4.12
N VAL A 168 30.18 13.70 3.41
CA VAL A 168 30.21 14.06 1.98
C VAL A 168 30.86 15.43 1.77
N THR A 169 30.63 16.39 2.67
CA THR A 169 31.24 17.73 2.61
C THR A 169 32.76 17.65 2.77
N ARG A 170 33.24 16.88 3.75
CA ARG A 170 34.68 16.68 3.96
C ARG A 170 35.36 16.00 2.77
N TRP A 171 34.66 15.05 2.14
CA TRP A 171 35.16 14.42 0.91
C TRP A 171 35.17 15.40 -0.27
N LEU A 172 34.13 16.23 -0.41
CA LEU A 172 34.03 17.25 -1.46
C LEU A 172 35.16 18.27 -1.45
N ASP A 173 35.66 18.64 -0.28
CA ASP A 173 36.79 19.58 -0.13
C ASP A 173 38.09 19.04 -0.75
N LEU A 174 38.25 17.71 -0.82
CA LEU A 174 39.46 17.04 -1.31
C LEU A 174 39.29 16.45 -2.72
N ALA A 175 38.06 16.19 -3.15
CA ALA A 175 37.77 15.51 -4.41
C ALA A 175 37.95 16.41 -5.64
N GLU A 176 38.30 15.82 -6.77
CA GLU A 176 38.31 16.48 -8.09
C GLU A 176 37.00 16.20 -8.86
N GLU A 177 36.72 16.98 -9.91
CA GLU A 177 35.52 16.73 -10.74
C GLU A 177 35.62 15.35 -11.40
N GLY A 178 34.57 14.53 -11.25
CA GLY A 178 34.54 13.15 -11.73
C GLY A 178 34.82 12.10 -10.66
N ASP A 179 35.39 12.48 -9.51
CA ASP A 179 35.58 11.57 -8.38
C ASP A 179 34.24 11.11 -7.81
N TRP A 180 34.27 9.93 -7.17
CA TRP A 180 33.11 9.37 -6.48
C TRP A 180 33.47 8.76 -5.13
N MET A 181 32.50 8.78 -4.22
CA MET A 181 32.52 8.02 -2.98
C MET A 181 31.26 7.15 -2.87
N THR A 182 31.32 6.13 -2.02
CA THR A 182 30.17 5.27 -1.72
C THR A 182 29.79 5.44 -0.26
N LEU A 183 28.49 5.64 0.00
CA LEU A 183 27.91 5.64 1.33
C LEU A 183 27.32 4.24 1.60
N PRO A 184 28.05 3.35 2.30
CA PRO A 184 27.60 1.99 2.57
C PRO A 184 26.51 1.97 3.65
N GLY A 185 25.69 0.92 3.66
CA GLY A 185 24.71 0.67 4.72
C GLY A 185 23.40 1.46 4.62
N ILE A 186 23.27 2.35 3.63
CA ILE A 186 22.01 3.04 3.32
C ILE A 186 21.38 2.34 2.11
N ALA A 187 20.42 1.46 2.38
CA ALA A 187 19.73 0.66 1.38
C ALA A 187 18.21 0.93 1.38
N GLY A 188 17.55 0.42 0.34
CA GLY A 188 16.10 0.51 0.20
C GLY A 188 15.57 1.94 0.21
N PHE A 189 14.44 2.13 0.89
CA PHE A 189 13.69 3.37 0.83
C PHE A 189 14.43 4.59 1.42
N GLN A 190 15.19 4.39 2.49
CA GLN A 190 15.98 5.44 3.15
C GLN A 190 17.03 6.04 2.23
N ALA A 191 17.52 5.26 1.26
CA ALA A 191 18.52 5.73 0.32
C ALA A 191 18.02 6.88 -0.57
N PHE A 192 16.73 6.86 -0.93
CA PHE A 192 16.14 7.93 -1.72
C PHE A 192 15.98 9.23 -0.93
N GLU A 193 15.65 9.15 0.36
CA GLU A 193 15.61 10.34 1.23
C GLU A 193 16.98 10.98 1.35
N VAL A 194 18.03 10.18 1.59
CA VAL A 194 19.41 10.66 1.69
C VAL A 194 19.87 11.27 0.37
N GLN A 195 19.55 10.66 -0.78
CA GLN A 195 19.86 11.24 -2.09
C GLN A 195 19.22 12.60 -2.31
N LEU A 196 17.95 12.76 -1.92
CA LEU A 196 17.24 14.03 -2.03
C LEU A 196 17.87 15.11 -1.14
N VAL A 197 18.15 14.78 0.13
CA VAL A 197 18.77 15.72 1.07
C VAL A 197 20.14 16.14 0.60
N LEU A 198 20.99 15.20 0.18
CA LEU A 198 22.33 15.49 -0.32
C LEU A 198 22.28 16.43 -1.53
N ARG A 199 21.42 16.14 -2.51
CA ARG A 199 21.29 16.99 -3.71
C ARG A 199 20.76 18.39 -3.36
N GLN A 200 19.94 18.53 -2.33
CA GLN A 200 19.45 19.83 -1.88
C GLN A 200 20.51 20.62 -1.10
N ALA A 201 21.27 19.94 -0.25
CA ALA A 201 22.27 20.55 0.61
C ALA A 201 23.55 20.95 -0.16
N LEU A 202 23.95 20.15 -1.15
CA LEU A 202 25.23 20.27 -1.83
C LEU A 202 24.99 20.49 -3.34
N PRO A 203 25.40 21.64 -3.92
CA PRO A 203 25.14 21.96 -5.33
C PRO A 203 26.02 21.18 -6.30
N ASP A 204 27.23 20.79 -5.89
CA ASP A 204 28.28 20.28 -6.80
C ASP A 204 28.39 18.73 -6.76
N ILE A 205 27.27 18.06 -6.50
CA ILE A 205 27.19 16.59 -6.47
C ILE A 205 26.06 16.02 -7.30
N TRP A 206 26.23 14.75 -7.67
CA TRP A 206 25.20 13.88 -8.20
C TRP A 206 25.20 12.55 -7.48
N THR A 207 24.02 12.01 -7.15
CA THR A 207 23.91 10.75 -6.41
C THR A 207 23.26 9.66 -7.26
N VAL A 208 23.67 8.41 -7.09
CA VAL A 208 23.13 7.24 -7.82
C VAL A 208 22.97 6.07 -6.86
N LEU A 209 21.80 5.40 -6.89
CA LEU A 209 21.59 4.17 -6.13
C LEU A 209 22.23 2.97 -6.85
N ARG A 210 22.96 2.15 -6.09
CA ARG A 210 23.52 0.85 -6.51
C ARG A 210 23.30 -0.17 -5.39
N ASP A 211 23.50 -1.45 -5.69
CA ASP A 211 23.27 -2.56 -4.76
C ASP A 211 24.11 -2.47 -3.47
N GLN A 212 25.24 -1.74 -3.50
CA GLN A 212 26.15 -1.55 -2.36
C GLN A 212 25.92 -0.23 -1.58
N GLY A 213 24.91 0.56 -1.95
CA GLY A 213 24.57 1.83 -1.30
C GLY A 213 24.46 3.01 -2.27
N ILE A 214 24.64 4.22 -1.74
CA ILE A 214 24.54 5.45 -2.53
C ILE A 214 25.93 5.85 -3.02
N ILE A 215 26.10 5.95 -4.34
CA ILE A 215 27.29 6.56 -4.93
C ILE A 215 27.07 8.06 -5.02
N VAL A 216 27.99 8.85 -4.47
CA VAL A 216 28.02 10.31 -4.61
C VAL A 216 29.17 10.65 -5.55
N LYS A 217 28.88 11.40 -6.62
CA LYS A 217 29.85 11.87 -7.62
C LYS A 217 29.99 13.38 -7.53
N LYS A 218 31.23 13.88 -7.59
CA LYS A 218 31.50 15.32 -7.69
C LYS A 218 31.32 15.74 -9.15
N VAL A 219 30.46 16.72 -9.38
CA VAL A 219 30.11 17.19 -10.72
C VAL A 219 30.07 18.72 -10.74
N SER A 220 30.48 19.33 -11.85
CA SER A 220 30.27 20.76 -12.03
C SER A 220 28.78 21.11 -12.06
N LYS A 221 28.45 22.35 -11.72
CA LYS A 221 27.07 22.89 -11.80
C LYS A 221 26.47 22.76 -13.20
N GLN A 222 27.29 22.90 -14.24
CA GLN A 222 26.88 22.73 -15.63
C GLN A 222 26.53 21.27 -15.92
N HIS A 223 27.39 20.34 -15.49
CA HIS A 223 27.12 18.91 -15.66
C HIS A 223 25.92 18.45 -14.84
N ARG A 224 25.74 18.96 -13.61
CA ARG A 224 24.53 18.72 -12.83
C ARG A 224 23.27 19.21 -13.54
N TRP A 225 23.28 20.44 -14.05
CA TRP A 225 22.15 20.98 -14.80
C TRP A 225 21.83 20.10 -16.03
N TYR A 226 22.85 19.62 -16.73
CA TYR A 226 22.69 18.67 -17.83
C TYR A 226 22.08 17.33 -17.35
N LEU A 227 22.54 16.77 -16.23
CA LEU A 227 22.00 15.52 -15.67
C LEU A 227 20.55 15.68 -15.19
N GLU A 228 20.17 16.86 -14.71
CA GLU A 228 18.80 17.19 -14.30
C GLU A 228 17.87 17.40 -15.50
N ASN A 229 18.36 17.93 -16.62
CA ASN A 229 17.53 18.37 -17.76
C ASN A 229 17.65 17.52 -19.04
N THR A 230 18.71 16.74 -19.21
CA THR A 230 19.06 16.08 -20.49
C THR A 230 19.07 14.56 -20.43
N SER A 231 18.67 13.94 -19.30
CA SER A 231 18.42 12.49 -19.29
C SER A 231 17.28 12.15 -20.25
N CYS A 232 17.65 11.77 -21.46
CA CYS A 232 16.81 11.49 -22.62
C CYS A 232 15.96 10.22 -22.39
N ASP A 233 14.76 10.39 -21.81
CA ASP A 233 13.45 9.99 -22.34
C ASP A 233 12.35 10.43 -21.32
N ARG A 234 11.41 11.28 -21.75
CA ARG A 234 10.26 11.85 -20.98
C ARG A 234 10.50 12.23 -19.50
N GLU A 235 11.16 13.36 -19.23
CA GLU A 235 11.08 14.13 -17.95
C GLU A 235 11.41 13.45 -16.59
N SER A 236 11.64 12.12 -16.46
CA SER A 236 11.44 11.41 -15.17
C SER A 236 12.17 10.06 -14.99
N CYS A 237 13.51 10.00 -14.95
CA CYS A 237 14.20 8.71 -14.66
C CYS A 237 14.44 8.45 -13.15
N TRP A 238 14.97 9.42 -12.40
CA TRP A 238 15.25 9.23 -10.97
C TRP A 238 14.06 9.61 -10.08
N LYS A 239 13.27 10.63 -10.47
CA LYS A 239 12.05 11.04 -9.78
C LYS A 239 10.98 9.95 -9.85
N GLU A 240 10.82 9.30 -11.01
CA GLU A 240 9.89 8.16 -11.15
C GLU A 240 10.38 6.95 -10.35
N LYS A 241 11.69 6.68 -10.29
CA LYS A 241 12.22 5.61 -9.41
C LYS A 241 11.92 5.85 -7.94
N ILE A 242 12.17 7.07 -7.44
CA ILE A 242 11.81 7.46 -6.07
C ILE A 242 10.31 7.24 -5.84
N LEU A 243 9.49 7.70 -6.77
CA LEU A 243 8.05 7.60 -6.67
C LEU A 243 7.56 6.14 -6.71
N LEU A 244 8.15 5.31 -7.57
CA LEU A 244 7.85 3.88 -7.67
C LEU A 244 8.20 3.17 -6.36
N SER A 245 9.38 3.42 -5.81
CA SER A 245 9.77 2.87 -4.50
C SER A 245 8.88 3.38 -3.37
N ALA A 246 8.43 4.65 -3.43
CA ALA A 246 7.53 5.21 -2.42
C ALA A 246 6.12 4.62 -2.49
N ARG A 247 5.60 4.39 -3.70
CA ARG A 247 4.28 3.77 -3.92
C ARG A 247 4.20 2.37 -3.29
N GLY A 248 5.30 1.61 -3.33
CA GLY A 248 5.38 0.25 -2.78
C GLY A 248 4.16 -0.59 -3.12
N PHE A 249 3.42 -1.07 -2.11
CA PHE A 249 2.26 -1.95 -2.31
C PHE A 249 1.15 -1.30 -3.16
N SER A 250 1.05 0.03 -3.20
CA SER A 250 0.09 0.73 -4.05
C SER A 250 0.28 0.43 -5.54
N VAL A 251 1.49 0.09 -5.97
CA VAL A 251 1.75 -0.37 -7.35
C VAL A 251 1.00 -1.68 -7.62
N PHE A 252 1.11 -2.64 -6.70
CA PHE A 252 0.45 -3.93 -6.83
C PHE A 252 -1.07 -3.82 -6.66
N PHE A 253 -1.55 -2.96 -5.76
CA PHE A 253 -2.97 -2.63 -5.66
C PHE A 253 -3.54 -2.13 -7.00
N GLN A 254 -2.81 -1.23 -7.70
CA GLN A 254 -3.22 -0.77 -9.03
C GLN A 254 -3.23 -1.90 -10.07
N MET A 255 -2.33 -2.89 -9.96
CA MET A 255 -2.34 -4.08 -10.81
C MET A 255 -3.59 -4.94 -10.55
N LEU A 256 -3.94 -5.18 -9.28
CA LEU A 256 -5.16 -5.90 -8.89
C LEU A 256 -6.42 -5.22 -9.46
N VAL A 257 -6.51 -3.90 -9.30
CA VAL A 257 -7.61 -3.10 -9.85
C VAL A 257 -7.64 -3.23 -11.37
N LYS A 258 -6.52 -3.04 -12.07
CA LYS A 258 -6.48 -3.13 -13.55
C LYS A 258 -6.84 -4.51 -14.09
N ALA A 259 -6.51 -5.57 -13.36
CA ALA A 259 -6.82 -6.94 -13.77
C ALA A 259 -8.31 -7.26 -13.72
N GLN A 260 -9.09 -6.51 -12.92
CA GLN A 260 -10.55 -6.61 -12.82
C GLN A 260 -11.04 -8.04 -12.54
N LYS A 261 -10.22 -8.83 -11.83
CA LYS A 261 -10.54 -10.20 -11.45
C LYS A 261 -11.59 -10.21 -10.33
N PRO A 262 -12.46 -11.23 -10.25
CA PRO A 262 -13.33 -11.43 -9.10
C PRO A 262 -12.52 -11.45 -7.80
N LEU A 263 -12.92 -10.62 -6.84
CA LEU A 263 -12.31 -10.54 -5.53
C LEU A 263 -13.25 -11.18 -4.51
N VAL A 264 -12.74 -12.19 -3.81
CA VAL A 264 -13.46 -13.03 -2.85
C VAL A 264 -12.93 -12.73 -1.46
N GLY A 265 -13.83 -12.49 -0.51
CA GLY A 265 -13.48 -12.29 0.89
C GLY A 265 -14.50 -12.93 1.83
N HIS A 266 -14.26 -12.83 3.13
CA HIS A 266 -15.20 -13.28 4.15
C HIS A 266 -15.51 -12.13 5.10
N ASN A 267 -16.74 -11.64 5.13
CA ASN A 267 -17.13 -10.48 5.95
C ASN A 267 -16.31 -9.22 5.61
N MET A 268 -16.18 -8.94 4.31
CA MET A 268 -15.08 -8.12 3.77
C MET A 268 -15.31 -6.60 3.80
N MET A 269 -16.34 -6.14 4.50
CA MET A 269 -16.71 -4.72 4.51
C MET A 269 -15.59 -3.84 5.10
N MET A 270 -14.94 -4.29 6.18
CA MET A 270 -13.80 -3.59 6.76
C MET A 270 -12.60 -3.58 5.82
N ASP A 271 -12.32 -4.71 5.16
CA ASP A 271 -11.24 -4.83 4.18
C ASP A 271 -11.42 -3.80 3.05
N LEU A 272 -12.63 -3.72 2.49
CA LEU A 272 -12.95 -2.78 1.41
C LEU A 272 -12.81 -1.32 1.85
N LEU A 273 -13.24 -0.97 3.06
CA LEU A 273 -13.07 0.38 3.60
C LEU A 273 -11.59 0.74 3.73
N HIS A 274 -10.78 -0.18 4.25
CA HIS A 274 -9.34 0.00 4.37
C HIS A 274 -8.65 0.06 3.00
N LEU A 275 -9.03 -0.78 2.04
CA LEU A 275 -8.51 -0.72 0.67
C LEU A 275 -8.77 0.63 0.02
N HIS A 276 -9.99 1.17 0.20
CA HIS A 276 -10.37 2.48 -0.31
C HIS A 276 -9.53 3.58 0.32
N GLU A 277 -9.55 3.71 1.66
CA GLU A 277 -8.87 4.76 2.42
C GLU A 277 -7.35 4.77 2.18
N LYS A 278 -6.71 3.59 2.18
CA LYS A 278 -5.25 3.46 2.25
C LYS A 278 -4.57 3.40 0.88
N PHE A 279 -5.24 2.92 -0.17
CA PHE A 279 -4.63 2.79 -1.50
C PHE A 279 -5.32 3.59 -2.61
N PHE A 280 -6.61 3.87 -2.50
CA PHE A 280 -7.32 4.64 -3.52
C PHE A 280 -7.39 6.12 -3.15
N ARG A 281 -8.32 6.52 -2.27
CA ARG A 281 -8.58 7.90 -1.87
C ARG A 281 -9.20 7.92 -0.48
N PRO A 282 -9.19 9.05 0.24
CA PRO A 282 -9.92 9.16 1.50
C PRO A 282 -11.41 8.74 1.34
N LEU A 283 -11.93 8.04 2.33
CA LEU A 283 -13.32 7.58 2.36
C LEU A 283 -14.27 8.77 2.18
N PRO A 284 -15.21 8.71 1.22
CA PRO A 284 -16.15 9.79 0.97
C PRO A 284 -17.13 9.94 2.13
N GLU A 285 -17.78 11.09 2.24
CA GLU A 285 -18.84 11.29 3.25
C GLU A 285 -20.13 10.54 2.89
N SER A 286 -20.36 10.28 1.60
CA SER A 286 -21.52 9.53 1.12
C SER A 286 -21.23 8.03 1.03
N TYR A 287 -22.09 7.23 1.67
CA TYR A 287 -22.05 5.79 1.56
C TYR A 287 -22.28 5.29 0.12
N ASP A 288 -23.15 5.97 -0.63
CA ASP A 288 -23.40 5.64 -2.04
C ASP A 288 -22.17 5.90 -2.92
N GLN A 289 -21.46 7.00 -2.65
CA GLN A 289 -20.20 7.28 -3.34
C GLN A 289 -19.13 6.22 -3.02
N PHE A 290 -19.06 5.74 -1.78
CA PHE A 290 -18.17 4.63 -1.43
C PHE A 290 -18.49 3.38 -2.24
N LYS A 291 -19.76 2.96 -2.30
CA LYS A 291 -20.19 1.81 -3.11
C LYS A 291 -19.81 1.96 -4.58
N LEU A 292 -20.08 3.13 -5.17
CA LEU A 292 -19.71 3.42 -6.57
C LEU A 292 -18.19 3.30 -6.77
N ASN A 293 -17.39 3.87 -5.88
CA ASN A 293 -15.94 3.80 -5.94
C ASN A 293 -15.45 2.35 -5.86
N ILE A 294 -15.94 1.57 -4.89
CA ILE A 294 -15.54 0.18 -4.69
C ILE A 294 -15.91 -0.69 -5.89
N HIS A 295 -17.10 -0.53 -6.47
CA HIS A 295 -17.49 -1.29 -7.66
C HIS A 295 -16.71 -0.89 -8.92
N ASN A 296 -16.23 0.35 -9.00
CA ASN A 296 -15.33 0.76 -10.08
C ASN A 296 -13.92 0.14 -9.91
N LEU A 297 -13.46 -0.02 -8.66
CA LEU A 297 -12.18 -0.67 -8.36
C LEU A 297 -12.25 -2.19 -8.57
N PHE A 298 -13.33 -2.81 -8.09
CA PHE A 298 -13.57 -4.25 -8.12
C PHE A 298 -15.00 -4.53 -8.58
N PRO A 299 -15.22 -4.79 -9.89
CA PRO A 299 -16.58 -4.97 -10.42
C PRO A 299 -17.31 -6.22 -9.91
N ILE A 300 -16.55 -7.25 -9.54
CA ILE A 300 -17.07 -8.53 -9.06
C ILE A 300 -16.50 -8.75 -7.65
N LEU A 301 -17.38 -8.63 -6.66
CA LEU A 301 -17.08 -8.84 -5.25
C LEU A 301 -17.94 -9.98 -4.72
N ILE A 302 -17.31 -10.93 -4.04
CA ILE A 302 -17.98 -12.11 -3.50
C ILE A 302 -17.65 -12.21 -2.01
N ASP A 303 -18.61 -11.85 -1.16
CA ASP A 303 -18.51 -12.08 0.27
C ASP A 303 -19.06 -13.47 0.62
N THR A 304 -18.15 -14.39 0.94
CA THR A 304 -18.49 -15.78 1.24
C THR A 304 -19.40 -15.93 2.45
N LYS A 305 -19.38 -15.01 3.42
CA LYS A 305 -20.30 -15.03 4.57
C LYS A 305 -21.74 -14.79 4.11
N ASN A 306 -21.93 -13.82 3.21
CA ASN A 306 -23.25 -13.51 2.66
C ASN A 306 -23.73 -14.60 1.70
N VAL A 307 -22.85 -15.10 0.83
CA VAL A 307 -23.15 -16.25 -0.04
C VAL A 307 -23.61 -17.45 0.79
N THR A 308 -22.89 -17.80 1.85
CA THR A 308 -23.23 -18.94 2.72
C THR A 308 -24.57 -18.72 3.42
N LYS A 309 -24.83 -17.52 3.92
CA LYS A 309 -26.11 -17.13 4.56
C LYS A 309 -27.29 -17.31 3.60
N ASP A 310 -27.13 -16.94 2.34
CA ASP A 310 -28.19 -17.05 1.34
C ASP A 310 -28.39 -18.49 0.85
N ILE A 311 -27.32 -19.25 0.64
CA ILE A 311 -27.40 -20.69 0.34
C ILE A 311 -28.13 -21.42 1.49
N TRP A 312 -27.80 -21.11 2.74
CA TRP A 312 -28.44 -21.70 3.91
C TRP A 312 -29.95 -21.44 3.97
N LYS A 313 -30.41 -20.22 3.60
CA LYS A 313 -31.85 -19.91 3.52
C LYS A 313 -32.57 -20.77 2.47
N VAL A 314 -31.94 -20.97 1.32
CA VAL A 314 -32.48 -21.82 0.25
C VAL A 314 -32.53 -23.28 0.68
N MET A 315 -31.45 -23.79 1.28
CA MET A 315 -31.39 -25.18 1.76
C MET A 315 -32.40 -25.46 2.87
N ASN A 316 -32.69 -24.49 3.73
CA ASN A 316 -33.67 -24.61 4.81
C ASN A 316 -35.09 -24.17 4.43
N GLY A 317 -35.38 -24.02 3.14
CA GLY A 317 -36.75 -23.84 2.63
C GLY A 317 -37.43 -22.52 2.97
N THR A 318 -36.68 -21.48 3.35
CA THR A 318 -37.27 -20.15 3.66
C THR A 318 -37.39 -19.24 2.44
N ALA A 319 -36.87 -19.64 1.28
CA ALA A 319 -37.01 -18.92 0.01
C ALA A 319 -37.86 -19.74 -0.99
N LEU A 320 -39.08 -19.26 -1.26
CA LEU A 320 -40.06 -19.90 -2.16
C LEU A 320 -39.70 -19.86 -3.65
N GLU A 321 -38.56 -19.28 -4.03
CA GLU A 321 -38.08 -19.24 -5.43
C GLU A 321 -36.59 -19.63 -5.49
N GLY A 322 -36.38 -20.93 -5.69
CA GLY A 322 -35.09 -21.60 -5.59
C GLY A 322 -34.09 -21.24 -6.69
N TRP A 323 -32.82 -21.22 -6.28
CA TRP A 323 -31.56 -21.27 -7.06
C TRP A 323 -31.30 -20.14 -8.08
N ALA A 324 -32.28 -19.71 -8.87
CA ALA A 324 -32.10 -18.63 -9.84
C ALA A 324 -31.86 -17.27 -9.17
N SER A 325 -32.39 -17.05 -7.96
CA SER A 325 -32.25 -15.80 -7.19
C SER A 325 -30.88 -15.66 -6.51
N VAL A 326 -30.24 -16.75 -6.10
CA VAL A 326 -28.90 -16.73 -5.46
C VAL A 326 -27.79 -16.34 -6.45
N LEU A 327 -27.92 -16.77 -7.71
CA LEU A 327 -26.95 -16.46 -8.77
C LEU A 327 -27.34 -15.24 -9.64
N LYS A 328 -28.59 -14.76 -9.54
CA LYS A 328 -29.08 -13.53 -10.23
C LYS A 328 -29.39 -12.38 -9.28
N ALA A 329 -29.04 -12.47 -7.99
CA ALA A 329 -29.16 -11.34 -7.09
C ALA A 329 -28.42 -10.14 -7.72
N PRO A 330 -29.03 -8.94 -7.76
CA PRO A 330 -28.38 -7.76 -8.30
C PRO A 330 -26.99 -7.62 -7.66
N ARG A 331 -25.99 -7.17 -8.44
CA ARG A 331 -24.60 -6.89 -8.05
C ARG A 331 -24.40 -6.10 -6.73
N TRP A 332 -25.48 -5.61 -6.13
CA TRP A 332 -25.57 -4.78 -4.94
C TRP A 332 -25.85 -5.53 -3.62
N LEU A 333 -26.25 -6.80 -3.66
CA LEU A 333 -26.78 -7.49 -2.46
C LEU A 333 -25.76 -8.30 -1.65
N LEU A 334 -24.54 -8.49 -2.14
CA LEU A 334 -23.54 -9.33 -1.47
C LEU A 334 -22.61 -8.60 -0.51
N LEU A 335 -22.75 -7.28 -0.32
CA LEU A 335 -21.88 -6.51 0.59
C LEU A 335 -22.60 -5.81 1.73
N CYS A 336 -23.93 -5.86 1.78
CA CYS A 336 -24.71 -5.19 2.81
C CYS A 336 -25.99 -5.94 3.12
N SER A 337 -25.92 -6.88 4.07
CA SER A 337 -27.09 -7.32 4.82
C SER A 337 -26.74 -7.77 6.23
#